data_AF-A0A6I5C9B3-F1
#
_entry.id   AF-A0A6I5C9B3-F1
#
_cell.length_a   1.000
_cell.length_b   1.000
_cell.length_c   1.000
_cell.angle_alpha   90.00
_cell.angle_beta   90.00
_cell.angle_gamma   90.00
#
_symmetry.space_group_name_H-M   'P 1'
#
loop_
_entity.id
_entity.type
_entity.pdbx_description
1 polymer ?
#
loop_
_entity_poly.entity_id
_entity_poly.type
_entity_poly.pdbx_seq_one_letter_code
_entity_poly.pdbx_strand_id
1 'polypeptide(L)'
;VELEDERLPLLRATEQPSVLIGLPADTSGVTCVDLDWSATGALCAEYLAELGHRDVALIGEAPAVYERHTGFAERTLDGLRARARELGLGVLHRPWEGGYDAMATTLFRIFDERPRTTGFVVQNESAVEPLLAVLRQT
;
A
#
# COMPACT_ATOMS: atom_id res chain seq x y z
N VAL A 1 -4.76 -9.47 7.82
CA VAL A 1 -3.86 -10.57 8.21
C VAL A 1 -2.48 -10.00 8.27
N GLU A 2 -1.88 -10.09 9.45
CA GLU A 2 -0.48 -9.69 9.68
C GLU A 2 0.44 -10.79 9.13
N LEU A 3 1.68 -10.46 8.80
CA LEU A 3 2.64 -11.47 8.37
C LEU A 3 2.85 -12.52 9.47
N GLU A 4 2.94 -12.08 10.73
CA GLU A 4 3.03 -12.88 11.94
C GLU A 4 1.71 -12.84 12.74
N ASP A 5 0.62 -13.32 12.14
CA ASP A 5 -0.72 -13.25 12.75
C ASP A 5 -0.89 -14.19 13.96
N GLU A 6 -1.10 -13.62 15.15
CA GLU A 6 -1.21 -14.36 16.44
C GLU A 6 -2.38 -15.37 16.48
N ARG A 7 -3.32 -15.29 15.54
CA ARG A 7 -4.48 -16.18 15.47
C ARG A 7 -4.15 -17.52 14.79
N LEU A 8 -3.00 -17.62 14.09
CA LEU A 8 -2.63 -18.81 13.32
C LEU A 8 -2.49 -20.09 14.16
N PRO A 9 -1.85 -20.09 15.35
CA PRO A 9 -1.77 -21.30 16.17
C PRO A 9 -3.14 -21.87 16.54
N LEU A 10 -4.11 -20.99 16.85
CA LEU A 10 -5.48 -21.41 17.16
C LEU A 10 -6.19 -21.97 15.92
N LEU A 11 -6.05 -21.31 14.77
CA LEU A 11 -6.62 -21.76 13.50
C LEU A 11 -6.03 -23.10 13.03
N ARG A 12 -4.77 -23.39 13.33
CA ARG A 12 -4.12 -24.67 13.00
C ARG A 12 -4.54 -25.81 13.93
N ALA A 13 -4.91 -25.49 15.17
CA ALA A 13 -5.29 -26.48 16.17
C ALA A 13 -6.79 -26.85 16.16
N THR A 14 -7.63 -26.06 15.46
CA THR A 14 -9.07 -26.34 15.39
C THR A 14 -9.38 -27.46 14.39
N GLU A 15 -10.37 -28.29 14.72
CA GLU A 15 -10.93 -29.30 13.80
C GLU A 15 -11.93 -28.69 12.80
N GLN A 16 -12.31 -27.42 12.99
CA GLN A 16 -13.27 -26.73 12.13
C GLN A 16 -12.62 -26.32 10.80
N PRO A 17 -13.19 -26.73 9.64
CA PRO A 17 -12.72 -26.25 8.33
C PRO A 17 -12.75 -24.73 8.27
N SER A 18 -11.59 -24.13 7.97
CA SER A 18 -11.39 -22.68 7.99
C SER A 18 -10.60 -22.23 6.77
N VAL A 19 -10.97 -21.07 6.23
CA VAL A 19 -10.22 -20.40 5.15
C VAL A 19 -9.87 -19.00 5.64
N LEU A 20 -8.60 -18.63 5.51
CA LEU A 20 -8.09 -17.31 5.84
C LEU A 20 -8.18 -16.39 4.61
N ILE A 21 -8.85 -15.25 4.76
CA ILE A 21 -8.82 -14.17 3.77
C ILE A 21 -7.64 -13.27 4.13
N GLY A 22 -6.58 -13.35 3.32
CA GLY A 22 -5.28 -12.75 3.59
C GLY A 22 -4.17 -13.80 3.66
N LEU A 23 -2.96 -13.40 3.27
CA LEU A 23 -1.79 -14.28 3.25
C LEU A 23 -0.79 -13.96 4.38
N PRO A 24 -0.62 -14.81 5.40
CA PRO A 24 0.45 -14.66 6.40
C PRO A 24 1.82 -14.98 5.77
N ALA A 25 2.91 -14.80 6.52
CA ALA A 25 4.24 -15.22 6.07
C ALA A 25 4.36 -16.74 5.95
N ASP A 26 3.75 -17.49 6.87
CA ASP A 26 3.71 -18.94 6.87
C ASP A 26 2.29 -19.47 6.68
N THR A 27 2.02 -20.01 5.49
CA THR A 27 0.73 -20.57 5.10
C THR A 27 0.56 -22.04 5.49
N SER A 28 1.53 -22.65 6.17
CA SER A 28 1.45 -24.06 6.53
C SER A 28 0.23 -24.35 7.42
N GLY A 29 -0.47 -25.44 7.09
CA GLY A 29 -1.62 -25.91 7.85
C GLY A 29 -2.89 -25.05 7.76
N VAL A 30 -2.92 -24.03 6.90
CA VAL A 30 -4.12 -23.19 6.67
C VAL A 30 -4.39 -23.03 5.18
N THR A 31 -5.66 -22.98 4.81
CA THR A 31 -6.06 -22.58 3.45
C THR A 31 -6.19 -21.08 3.40
N CYS A 32 -5.50 -20.43 2.45
CA CYS A 32 -5.50 -18.98 2.29
C CYS A 32 -6.04 -18.57 0.92
N VAL A 33 -6.73 -17.44 0.89
CA VAL A 33 -7.08 -16.72 -0.35
C VAL A 33 -6.80 -15.24 -0.14
N ASP A 34 -6.17 -14.61 -1.12
CA ASP A 34 -5.86 -13.19 -1.09
C ASP A 34 -5.72 -12.65 -2.52
N LEU A 35 -5.74 -11.32 -2.65
CA LEU A 35 -5.30 -10.66 -3.87
C LEU A 35 -3.77 -10.74 -3.98
N ASP A 36 -3.24 -10.81 -5.20
CA ASP A 36 -1.81 -10.63 -5.42
C ASP A 36 -1.44 -9.15 -5.26
N TRP A 37 -1.19 -8.75 -4.01
CA TRP A 37 -0.84 -7.38 -3.64
C TRP A 37 0.52 -6.94 -4.22
N SER A 38 1.46 -7.88 -4.38
CA SER A 38 2.75 -7.58 -5.02
C SER A 38 2.58 -7.27 -6.49
N ALA A 39 1.80 -8.07 -7.22
CA ALA A 39 1.43 -7.77 -8.60
C ALA A 39 0.60 -6.48 -8.69
N THR A 40 -0.31 -6.21 -7.75
CA THR A 40 -1.10 -4.97 -7.71
C THR A 40 -0.20 -3.74 -7.64
N GLY A 41 0.78 -3.73 -6.72
CA GLY A 41 1.76 -2.65 -6.64
C GLY A 41 2.60 -2.50 -7.91
N ALA A 42 3.04 -3.63 -8.48
CA ALA A 42 3.81 -3.62 -9.73
C ALA A 42 3.01 -3.04 -10.90
N LEU A 43 1.74 -3.42 -11.05
CA LEU A 43 0.82 -2.91 -12.06
C LEU A 43 0.62 -1.39 -11.93
N CYS A 44 0.55 -0.85 -10.72
CA CYS A 44 0.48 0.60 -10.53
C CYS A 44 1.75 1.31 -11.03
N ALA A 45 2.95 0.76 -10.78
CA ALA A 45 4.20 1.33 -11.28
C ALA A 45 4.27 1.28 -12.81
N GLU A 46 3.90 0.14 -13.41
CA GLU A 46 3.86 -0.04 -14.86
C GLU A 46 2.93 0.98 -15.51
N TYR A 47 1.69 1.05 -15.03
CA TYR A 47 0.69 1.95 -15.58
C TYR A 47 1.13 3.42 -15.53
N LEU A 48 1.68 3.87 -14.39
CA LEU A 48 2.16 5.25 -14.27
C LEU A 48 3.39 5.51 -15.16
N ALA A 49 4.30 4.54 -15.29
CA ALA A 49 5.44 4.67 -16.19
C ALA A 49 5.02 4.73 -17.67
N GLU A 50 4.03 3.93 -18.09
CA GLU A 50 3.46 3.94 -19.44
C GLU A 50 2.82 5.28 -19.79
N LEU A 51 2.19 5.94 -18.82
CA LEU A 51 1.67 7.30 -18.95
C LEU A 51 2.77 8.38 -18.98
N GLY A 52 4.03 8.01 -18.80
CA GLY A 52 5.19 8.91 -18.86
C GLY A 52 5.57 9.56 -17.52
N HIS A 53 4.98 9.14 -16.40
CA HIS A 53 5.38 9.64 -15.09
C HIS A 53 6.81 9.19 -14.74
N ARG A 54 7.53 10.04 -14.00
CA ARG A 54 8.91 9.79 -13.55
C ARG A 54 9.08 9.86 -12.04
N ASP A 55 8.25 10.67 -11.39
CA ASP A 55 8.21 10.81 -9.94
C ASP A 55 6.74 10.66 -9.51
N VAL A 56 6.49 9.69 -8.63
CA VAL A 56 5.15 9.34 -8.14
C VAL A 56 5.17 9.17 -6.62
N ALA A 57 4.03 9.37 -5.99
CA ALA A 57 3.86 9.14 -4.57
C ALA A 57 2.81 8.05 -4.28
N LEU A 58 3.08 7.21 -3.29
CA LEU A 58 2.10 6.31 -2.69
C LEU A 58 1.58 6.95 -1.41
N ILE A 59 0.28 7.25 -1.38
CA ILE A 59 -0.48 7.51 -0.16
C ILE A 59 -0.83 6.15 0.44
N GLY A 60 -0.07 5.78 1.46
CA GLY A 60 -0.18 4.49 2.14
C GLY A 60 -1.27 4.49 3.21
N GLU A 61 -1.46 3.31 3.80
CA GLU A 61 -2.28 3.12 5.00
C GLU A 61 -1.76 3.92 6.21
N ALA A 62 -2.53 3.93 7.30
CA ALA A 62 -2.07 4.51 8.55
C ALA A 62 -0.76 3.85 9.03
N PRO A 63 0.18 4.60 9.67
CA PRO A 63 1.44 4.06 10.18
C PRO A 63 1.30 2.75 10.97
N ALA A 64 0.28 2.67 11.83
CA ALA A 64 0.00 1.49 12.65
C ALA A 64 -0.23 0.19 11.83
N VAL A 65 -0.66 0.29 10.57
CA VAL A 65 -0.85 -0.87 9.68
C VAL A 65 0.49 -1.45 9.24
N TYR A 66 1.47 -0.60 8.97
CA TYR A 66 2.83 -1.02 8.65
C TYR A 66 3.61 -1.47 9.88
N GLU A 67 3.40 -0.83 11.03
CA GLU A 67 4.02 -1.25 12.31
C GLU A 67 3.61 -2.68 12.71
N ARG A 68 2.41 -3.11 12.31
CA ARG A 68 1.90 -4.47 12.51
C ARG A 68 2.30 -5.46 11.41
N HIS A 69 3.12 -5.03 10.45
CA HIS A 69 3.49 -5.87 9.30
C HIS A 69 2.27 -6.45 8.59
N THR A 70 1.26 -5.61 8.33
CA THR A 70 0.05 -6.09 7.65
C THR A 70 0.35 -6.45 6.20
N GLY A 71 0.12 -7.71 5.83
CA GLY A 71 0.65 -8.29 4.59
C GLY A 71 0.21 -7.60 3.31
N PHE A 72 -1.03 -7.10 3.22
CA PHE A 72 -1.49 -6.38 2.02
C PHE A 72 -0.73 -5.05 1.83
N ALA A 73 -0.47 -4.35 2.94
CA ALA A 73 0.13 -3.04 2.94
C ALA A 73 1.59 -3.11 2.51
N GLU A 74 2.35 -4.03 3.10
CA GLU A 74 3.75 -4.26 2.77
C GLU A 74 3.94 -4.82 1.36
N ARG A 75 3.18 -5.86 0.98
CA ARG A 75 3.34 -6.48 -0.35
C ARG A 75 3.03 -5.52 -1.49
N THR A 76 2.04 -4.65 -1.34
CA THR A 76 1.74 -3.60 -2.34
C THR A 76 2.90 -2.61 -2.45
N LEU A 77 3.41 -2.14 -1.31
CA LEU A 77 4.53 -1.19 -1.29
C LEU A 77 5.80 -1.79 -1.90
N ASP A 78 6.10 -3.06 -1.58
CA ASP A 78 7.26 -3.77 -2.09
C ASP A 78 7.14 -4.06 -3.59
N GLY A 79 5.97 -4.52 -4.05
CA GLY A 79 5.69 -4.72 -5.46
C GLY A 79 5.85 -3.44 -6.27
N LEU A 80 5.27 -2.33 -5.78
CA LEU A 80 5.42 -1.01 -6.38
C LEU A 80 6.89 -0.59 -6.46
N ARG A 81 7.62 -0.69 -5.34
CA ARG A 81 9.04 -0.30 -5.28
C ARG A 81 9.92 -1.17 -6.17
N ALA A 82 9.71 -2.48 -6.18
CA ALA A 82 10.46 -3.41 -6.99
C ALA A 82 10.32 -3.08 -8.48
N ARG A 83 9.07 -2.97 -8.94
CA ARG A 83 8.81 -2.67 -10.34
C ARG A 83 9.23 -1.26 -10.73
N ALA A 84 9.05 -0.28 -9.85
CA ALA A 84 9.50 1.08 -10.09
C ALA A 84 11.03 1.17 -10.28
N ARG A 85 11.82 0.41 -9.51
CA ARG A 85 13.29 0.35 -9.70
C ARG A 85 13.67 -0.15 -11.10
N GLU A 86 12.99 -1.18 -11.59
CA GLU A 86 13.23 -1.71 -12.94
C GLU A 86 12.88 -0.70 -14.04
N LEU A 87 11.85 0.11 -13.81
CA LEU A 87 11.35 1.11 -14.77
C LEU A 87 12.04 2.48 -14.65
N GLY A 88 12.92 2.67 -13.65
CA GLY A 88 13.53 3.97 -13.36
C GLY A 88 12.53 5.01 -12.85
N LEU A 89 11.44 4.56 -12.22
CA LEU A 89 10.38 5.39 -11.64
C LEU A 89 10.72 5.74 -10.19
N GLY A 90 10.77 7.03 -9.86
CA GLY A 90 10.95 7.50 -8.50
C GLY A 90 9.67 7.36 -7.68
N VAL A 91 9.68 6.54 -6.61
CA VAL A 91 8.53 6.36 -5.70
C VAL A 91 8.78 6.99 -4.34
N LEU A 92 7.85 7.80 -3.85
CA LEU A 92 7.84 8.34 -2.49
C LEU A 92 6.67 7.76 -1.71
N HIS A 93 6.91 7.11 -0.58
CA HIS A 93 5.84 6.54 0.25
C HIS A 93 5.55 7.47 1.43
N ARG A 94 4.26 7.73 1.66
CA ARG A 94 3.75 8.47 2.82
C ARG A 94 2.52 7.77 3.40
N PRO A 95 2.65 7.16 4.58
CA PRO A 95 1.49 6.77 5.38
C PRO A 95 0.60 7.98 5.68
N TRP A 96 -0.71 7.75 5.78
CA TRP A 96 -1.69 8.79 6.06
C TRP A 96 -2.64 8.36 7.19
N GLU A 97 -2.74 9.20 8.23
CA GLU A 97 -3.50 8.94 9.47
C GLU A 97 -5.03 9.15 9.33
N GLY A 98 -5.50 9.61 8.17
CA GLY A 98 -6.90 9.94 7.95
C GLY A 98 -7.22 11.43 8.12
N GLY A 99 -8.29 11.88 7.45
CA GLY A 99 -8.78 13.25 7.51
C GLY A 99 -8.08 14.25 6.57
N TYR A 100 -8.73 15.40 6.42
CA TYR A 100 -8.34 16.43 5.45
C TYR A 100 -7.03 17.14 5.82
N ASP A 101 -6.89 17.59 7.07
CA ASP A 101 -5.70 18.32 7.52
C ASP A 101 -4.42 17.47 7.43
N ALA A 102 -4.54 16.18 7.74
CA ALA A 102 -3.46 15.21 7.58
C ALA A 102 -3.10 15.02 6.10
N MET A 103 -4.09 15.02 5.20
CA MET A 103 -3.85 14.91 3.76
C MET A 103 -3.13 16.16 3.23
N ALA A 104 -3.54 17.37 3.63
CA ALA A 104 -2.87 18.61 3.24
C ALA A 104 -1.40 18.62 3.67
N THR A 105 -1.13 18.20 4.91
CA THR A 105 0.24 18.06 5.44
C THR A 105 1.04 17.02 4.67
N THR A 106 0.40 15.89 4.32
CA THR A 106 1.03 14.80 3.57
C THR A 106 1.43 15.25 2.17
N LEU A 107 0.52 15.91 1.44
CA LEU A 107 0.80 16.44 0.11
C LEU A 107 1.87 17.53 0.12
N PHE A 108 1.82 18.45 1.10
CA PHE A 108 2.87 19.45 1.26
C PHE A 108 4.26 18.80 1.39
N ARG A 109 4.39 17.78 2.25
CA ARG A 109 5.65 17.04 2.40
C ARG A 109 6.07 16.27 1.15
N ILE A 110 5.12 15.78 0.35
CA ILE A 110 5.42 15.11 -0.92
C ILE A 110 6.01 16.12 -1.91
N PHE A 111 5.37 17.28 -2.07
CA PHE A 111 5.84 18.29 -3.00
C PHE A 111 7.10 19.02 -2.55
N ASP A 112 7.33 19.14 -1.23
CA ASP A 112 8.59 19.66 -0.69
C ASP A 112 9.77 18.72 -0.98
N GLU A 113 9.62 17.41 -0.72
CA GLU A 113 10.70 16.44 -0.98
C GLU A 113 10.85 16.10 -2.48
N ARG A 114 9.73 16.00 -3.21
CA ARG A 114 9.70 15.68 -4.65
C ARG A 114 8.76 16.61 -5.41
N PRO A 115 9.23 17.83 -5.74
CA PRO A 115 8.43 18.84 -6.45
C PRO A 115 7.91 18.42 -7.82
N ARG A 116 8.52 17.40 -8.44
CA ARG A 116 8.14 16.87 -9.77
C ARG A 116 7.14 15.70 -9.70
N THR A 117 6.60 15.40 -8.52
CA THR A 117 5.59 14.34 -8.36
C THR A 117 4.38 14.66 -9.21
N THR A 118 4.00 13.75 -10.11
CA THR A 118 2.88 13.93 -11.05
C THR A 118 1.87 12.81 -11.04
N GLY A 119 2.19 11.68 -10.39
CA GLY A 119 1.29 10.55 -10.25
C GLY A 119 1.14 10.15 -8.79
N PHE A 120 -0.05 9.65 -8.44
CA PHE A 120 -0.36 9.16 -7.10
C PHE A 120 -0.92 7.75 -7.18
N VAL A 121 -0.42 6.88 -6.30
CA VAL A 121 -1.05 5.62 -5.96
C VAL A 121 -1.72 5.81 -4.60
N VAL A 122 -2.96 5.36 -4.46
CA VAL A 122 -3.70 5.46 -3.19
C VAL A 122 -4.03 4.05 -2.72
N GLN A 123 -3.56 3.69 -1.53
CA GLN A 123 -3.73 2.33 -1.02
C GLN A 123 -5.12 2.08 -0.41
N ASN A 124 -5.76 3.14 0.12
CA ASN A 124 -7.06 3.08 0.78
C ASN A 124 -8.02 4.08 0.14
N GLU A 125 -9.21 3.63 -0.28
CA GLU A 125 -10.19 4.47 -0.97
C GLU A 125 -10.62 5.70 -0.15
N SER A 126 -10.55 5.63 1.18
CA SER A 126 -10.88 6.75 2.06
C SER A 126 -9.96 7.96 1.88
N ALA A 127 -8.75 7.77 1.32
CA ALA A 127 -7.81 8.85 1.03
C ALA A 127 -8.12 9.58 -0.28
N VAL A 128 -8.93 9.00 -1.17
CA VAL A 128 -9.18 9.53 -2.52
C VAL A 128 -9.88 10.89 -2.47
N GLU A 129 -10.98 11.01 -1.71
CA GLU A 129 -11.72 12.26 -1.62
C GLU A 129 -10.89 13.40 -0.99
N PRO A 130 -10.22 13.22 0.18
CA PRO A 130 -9.32 14.23 0.73
C PRO A 130 -8.18 14.60 -0.22
N LEU A 131 -7.56 13.62 -0.89
CA LEU A 131 -6.48 13.87 -1.84
C LEU A 131 -6.94 14.77 -2.98
N LEU A 132 -8.06 14.43 -3.63
CA LEU A 132 -8.62 15.20 -4.73
C LEU A 132 -9.03 16.61 -4.29
N ALA A 133 -9.58 16.75 -3.09
CA ALA A 133 -10.01 18.03 -2.57
C ALA A 133 -8.83 18.98 -2.30
N VAL A 134 -7.72 18.48 -1.75
CA VAL A 134 -6.49 19.29 -1.56
C VAL A 134 -5.81 19.61 -2.90
N LEU A 135 -5.68 18.64 -3.81
CA LEU A 135 -5.04 18.86 -5.12
C LEU A 135 -5.74 19.94 -5.96
N ARG A 136 -7.07 20.11 -5.81
CA ARG A 136 -7.83 21.17 -6.50
C ARG A 136 -7.58 22.57 -5.95
N GLN A 137 -6.96 22.68 -4.78
CA GLN A 137 -6.62 23.95 -4.13
C GLN A 137 -5.15 24.33 -4.31
N THR A 138 -4.34 23.44 -4.91
CA THR A 138 -2.91 23.62 -5.13
C THR A 138 -2.65 24.16 -6.53
#